data_AF-A0A139R750-F1
#
_entry.id   AF-A0A139R750-F1
#
_cell.length_a   1.000
_cell.length_b   1.000
_cell.length_c   1.000
_cell.angle_alpha   90.00
_cell.angle_beta   90.00
_cell.angle_gamma   90.00
#
_symmetry.space_group_name_H-M   'P 1'
#
loop_
_entity.id
_entity.type
_entity.pdbx_description
1 polymer ?
#
loop_
_entity_poly.entity_id
_entity_poly.type
_entity_poly.pdbx_seq_one_letter_code
_entity_poly.pdbx_strand_id
1 'polypeptide(L)' 'MDRASAGSIFKFKTFEEAKEKFIHNLKLTVFINKTSVENGEVPEYSSPLWDKIDD' A
#
# COMPACT_ATOMS: atom_id res chain seq x y z
N MET A 1 -23.25 -3.48 1.94
CA MET A 1 -22.09 -4.23 2.46
C MET A 1 -20.87 -3.38 2.17
N ASP A 2 -20.51 -2.54 3.13
CA ASP A 2 -19.50 -1.49 2.99
C ASP A 2 -18.11 -2.14 2.92
N ARG A 3 -17.46 -2.00 1.76
CA ARG A 3 -16.18 -2.64 1.42
C ARG A 3 -15.02 -2.28 2.35
N ALA A 4 -15.20 -1.35 3.30
CA ALA A 4 -14.18 -0.93 4.25
C ALA A 4 -14.19 -1.73 5.57
N SER A 5 -15.21 -2.56 5.84
CA SER A 5 -15.36 -3.23 7.14
C SER A 5 -15.23 -4.76 7.02
N ALA A 6 -14.20 -5.25 6.32
CA ALA A 6 -13.84 -6.67 6.40
C ALA A 6 -13.02 -6.89 7.68
N GLY A 7 -13.69 -7.30 8.76
CA GLY A 7 -13.07 -7.77 10.01
C GLY A 7 -12.02 -6.81 10.59
N SER A 8 -12.45 -5.83 11.38
CA SER A 8 -11.59 -4.76 11.92
C SER A 8 -10.38 -5.30 12.70
N ILE A 9 -9.24 -5.49 12.01
CA ILE A 9 -7.91 -5.76 12.59
C ILE A 9 -7.44 -4.51 13.37
N PHE A 10 -7.80 -3.33 12.87
CA PHE A 10 -7.54 -2.05 13.52
C PHE A 10 -8.86 -1.38 13.90
N LYS A 11 -8.90 -0.79 15.08
CA LYS A 11 -9.99 0.07 15.57
C LYS A 11 -9.39 1.41 15.94
N PHE A 12 -9.95 2.49 15.43
CA PHE A 12 -9.50 3.86 15.67
C PHE A 12 -10.58 4.62 16.40
N LYS A 13 -10.20 5.54 17.29
CA LYS A 13 -11.15 6.41 18.00
C LYS A 13 -11.49 7.64 17.19
N THR A 14 -10.57 8.10 16.34
CA THR A 14 -10.74 9.28 15.50
C THR A 14 -10.42 8.99 14.04
N PHE A 15 -10.97 9.82 13.15
CA PHE A 15 -10.63 9.78 11.73
C PHE A 15 -9.15 10.08 11.49
N GLU A 16 -8.55 10.98 12.28
CA GLU A 16 -7.14 11.37 12.11
C GLU A 16 -6.21 10.19 12.36
N GLU A 17 -6.43 9.42 13.44
CA GLU A 17 -5.69 8.18 13.72
C GLU A 17 -5.81 7.17 12.57
N ALA A 18 -7.02 7.00 12.02
CA ALA A 18 -7.25 6.09 10.91
C ALA A 18 -6.53 6.57 9.63
N LYS A 19 -6.59 7.86 9.34
CA LYS A 19 -5.95 8.50 8.19
C LYS A 19 -4.44 8.36 8.27
N GLU A 20 -3.84 8.67 9.42
CA GLU A 20 -2.39 8.54 9.63
C GLU A 20 -1.94 7.09 9.44
N LYS A 21 -2.67 6.14 10.04
CA LYS A 21 -2.34 4.72 9.89
C LYS A 21 -2.48 4.24 8.45
N PHE A 22 -3.52 4.67 7.75
CA PHE A 22 -3.73 4.36 6.34
C PHE A 22 -2.57 4.88 5.48
N ILE A 23 -2.21 6.16 5.61
CA ILE A 23 -1.13 6.77 4.84
C ILE A 23 0.22 6.11 5.15
N HIS A 24 0.47 5.77 6.42
CA HIS A 24 1.68 5.06 6.82
C HIS A 24 1.77 3.68 6.15
N ASN A 25 0.72 2.87 6.23
CA ASN A 25 0.68 1.55 5.61
C ASN A 25 0.83 1.65 4.08
N LEU A 26 0.14 2.60 3.45
CA LEU A 26 0.24 2.84 2.01
C LEU A 26 1.68 3.15 1.58
N LYS A 27 2.38 4.03 2.33
CA LYS A 27 3.79 4.35 2.07
C LYS A 27 4.69 3.12 2.18
N LEU A 28 4.51 2.30 3.22
CA LEU A 28 5.28 1.06 3.39
C LEU A 28 5.03 0.08 2.24
N THR A 29 3.77 -0.13 1.86
CA THR A 29 3.40 -1.02 0.75
C THR A 29 4.04 -0.56 -0.56
N VAL A 30 3.99 0.73 -0.89
CA VAL A 30 4.64 1.28 -2.09
C VAL A 30 6.15 1.10 -2.02
N PHE A 31 6.77 1.37 -0.87
CA PHE A 31 8.22 1.22 -0.68
C PHE A 31 8.67 -0.23 -0.89
N ILE A 32 7.98 -1.20 -0.27
CA ILE A 32 8.31 -2.62 -0.41
C ILE A 32 8.23 -3.05 -1.88
N ASN A 33 7.14 -2.70 -2.56
CA ASN A 33 6.96 -3.08 -3.96
C ASN A 33 8.02 -2.45 -4.87
N LYS A 34 8.37 -1.19 -4.63
CA LYS A 34 9.46 -0.52 -5.34
C LYS A 34 10.78 -1.25 -5.14
N THR A 35 11.15 -1.58 -3.90
CA THR A 35 12.38 -2.32 -3.58
C THR A 35 12.40 -3.71 -4.23
N SER A 36 11.28 -4.44 -4.23
CA SER A 36 11.18 -5.72 -4.92
C SER A 36 11.45 -5.58 -6.42
N VAL A 37 10.85 -4.58 -7.08
CA VAL A 37 11.10 -4.32 -8.51
C VAL A 37 12.57 -3.96 -8.78
N GLU A 38 13.18 -3.13 -7.93
CA GLU A 38 14.61 -2.77 -8.00
C GLU A 38 15.53 -4.00 -7.85
N ASN A 39 15.12 -4.97 -7.03
CA ASN A 39 15.82 -6.24 -6.86
C ASN A 39 15.52 -7.27 -7.98
N GLY A 40 14.66 -6.94 -8.94
CA GLY A 40 14.23 -7.85 -10.01
C GLY A 40 13.18 -8.88 -9.59
N GLU A 41 12.57 -8.69 -8.42
CA GLU A 41 11.47 -9.51 -7.90
C GLU A 41 10.11 -9.02 -8.42
N VAL A 42 9.10 -9.90 -8.34
CA VAL A 42 7.72 -9.55 -8.73
C VAL A 42 7.04 -8.78 -7.59
N PRO A 43 6.49 -7.59 -7.85
CA PRO A 43 5.75 -6.84 -6.83
C PRO A 43 4.44 -7.55 -6.46
N GLU A 44 3.96 -7.32 -5.25
CA GLU A 44 2.69 -7.83 -4.72
C GLU A 44 1.49 -7.41 -5.56
N TYR A 45 1.55 -6.24 -6.22
CA TYR A 45 0.55 -5.78 -7.16
C TYR A 45 1.16 -5.11 -8.39
N SER A 46 0.49 -5.29 -9.53
CA SER A 46 0.86 -4.62 -10.78
C SER A 46 0.56 -3.12 -10.69
N SER A 47 1.50 -2.29 -11.16
CA SER A 47 1.34 -0.84 -11.21
C SER A 47 2.19 -0.24 -12.32
N PRO A 48 1.69 0.78 -13.05
CA PRO A 48 2.50 1.55 -13.98
C PRO A 48 3.72 2.23 -13.34
N LEU A 49 3.72 2.37 -12.01
CA LEU A 49 4.87 2.90 -11.26
C LEU A 49 6.10 1.98 -11.32
N TRP A 50 5.89 0.69 -11.62
CA TRP A 50 6.94 -0.33 -11.69
C TRP A 50 7.42 -0.57 -13.11
N ASP A 51 6.60 -0.20 -14.10
CA ASP A 51 6.93 -0.39 -15.50
C ASP A 51 8.20 0.40 -15.80
N LYS A 52 9.16 -0.28 -16.44
CA LYS A 52 10.36 0.40 -16.93
C LYS A 52 9.88 1.39 -17.99
N ILE A 53 10.21 2.65 -17.81
CA ILE A 53 10.07 3.63 -18.88
C ILE A 53 11.16 3.25 -19.87
N ASP A 54 10.80 2.49 -20.89
CA ASP A 54 11.66 2.32 -22.07
C ASP A 54 11.72 3.71 -22.74
N ASP A 55 12.92 4.31 -22.76
CA ASP A 55 13.22 5.58 -23.46
C ASP A 55 13.02 5.46 -24.99
#